data_AF-A0A957KHI0-F1
#
_entry.id   AF-A0A957KHI0-F1
#
_cell.length_a   1.000
_cell.length_b   1.000
_cell.length_c   1.000
_cell.angle_alpha   90.00
_cell.angle_beta   90.00
_cell.angle_gamma   90.00
#
_symmetry.space_group_name_H-M   'P 1'
#
loop_
_entity.id
_entity.type
_entity.pdbx_description
1 polymer ?
#
loop_
_entity_poly.entity_id
_entity_poly.type
_entity_poly.pdbx_seq_one_letter_code
_entity_poly.pdbx_strand_id
1 'polypeptide(L)'
;MLAALRKLLRRPRPAHLGKYRMEWLTRVPQPTTRITDNVPRMPKRADFFIRSGYGDLGERQKKEVRRFTRKMPLNNAFGQVMGAITPLQRGSAREEPVEMPADLQERSNHLKSLCYFLDADIVGICRVPEYAWYSHDRGGTPIPARHQYAIVILVDQGYETMAGSSGDDWISASQSYRAYLRGAEVATVVTSYLHELGYEAQAHTNSDSDVLHLPLLLLAGLGELGRMGEVVINPFLGPRFKTSVVTTNLELAVDQPIDFNLQKFCESCRKCARECPCGAISYEDKVIFNGYEIWKPDVEACARYRVQNPAGSGCGRCMKVCPFNKPGLLHQ
;
A
#
# COMPACT_ATOMS: atom_id res chain seq x y z
N MET A 1 -4.24 -18.90 28.44
CA MET A 1 -4.25 -18.22 29.76
C MET A 1 -3.49 -16.88 29.76
N LEU A 2 -2.20 -16.85 29.42
CA LEU A 2 -1.38 -15.61 29.41
C LEU A 2 -1.85 -14.51 28.42
N ALA A 3 -2.32 -14.86 27.23
CA ALA A 3 -2.83 -13.87 26.26
C ALA A 3 -4.15 -13.21 26.70
N ALA A 4 -5.01 -13.95 27.39
CA ALA A 4 -6.27 -13.45 27.96
C ALA A 4 -6.00 -12.51 29.16
N LEU A 5 -5.05 -12.88 30.03
CA LEU A 5 -4.57 -12.03 31.12
C LEU A 5 -3.90 -10.74 30.63
N ARG A 6 -3.13 -10.78 29.53
CA ARG A 6 -2.55 -9.57 28.89
C ARG A 6 -3.61 -8.61 28.32
N LYS A 7 -4.75 -9.13 27.85
CA LYS A 7 -5.90 -8.31 27.42
C LYS A 7 -6.59 -7.62 28.61
N LEU A 8 -6.70 -8.31 29.75
CA LEU A 8 -7.35 -7.79 30.97
C LEU A 8 -6.50 -6.74 31.72
N LEU A 9 -5.17 -6.76 31.55
CA LEU A 9 -4.23 -5.88 32.27
C LEU A 9 -3.80 -4.62 31.49
N ARG A 10 -4.21 -4.46 30.23
CA ARG A 10 -3.87 -3.27 29.43
C ARG A 10 -4.90 -2.17 29.68
N ARG A 11 -4.44 -0.98 30.10
CA ARG A 11 -5.27 0.25 30.06
C ARG A 11 -5.89 0.38 28.65
N PRO A 12 -7.17 0.80 28.55
CA PRO A 12 -7.82 0.95 27.25
C PRO A 12 -7.03 1.95 26.40
N ARG A 13 -6.58 1.48 25.24
CA ARG A 13 -5.87 2.29 24.25
C ARG A 13 -6.91 3.01 23.40
N PRO A 14 -6.80 4.33 23.19
CA PRO A 14 -7.68 5.05 22.27
C PRO A 14 -7.71 4.40 20.88
N ALA A 15 -8.91 4.27 20.31
CA ALA A 15 -9.13 3.56 19.05
C ALA A 15 -8.27 4.12 17.89
N HIS A 16 -8.10 5.44 17.82
CA HIS A 16 -7.31 6.13 16.79
C HIS A 16 -5.82 5.76 16.78
N LEU A 17 -5.31 5.12 17.83
CA LEU A 17 -3.92 4.65 17.88
C LEU A 17 -3.74 3.22 17.31
N GLY A 18 -4.83 2.52 16.98
CA GLY A 18 -4.78 1.18 16.38
C GLY A 18 -4.17 0.11 17.29
N LYS A 19 -3.89 -1.07 16.73
CA LYS A 19 -3.33 -2.21 17.50
C LYS A 19 -1.81 -2.22 17.62
N TYR A 20 -1.10 -1.57 16.70
CA TYR A 20 0.36 -1.49 16.67
C TYR A 20 0.84 -0.16 17.24
N ARG A 21 1.96 -0.20 17.96
CA ARG A 21 2.50 0.96 18.69
C ARG A 21 3.33 1.89 17.82
N MET A 22 2.72 2.42 16.77
CA MET A 22 3.35 3.36 15.83
C MET A 22 3.79 4.68 16.50
N GLU A 23 3.23 5.03 17.65
CA GLU A 23 3.61 6.19 18.45
C GLU A 23 4.96 6.05 19.18
N TRP A 24 5.53 4.83 19.23
CA TRP A 24 6.85 4.58 19.81
C TRP A 24 8.00 4.78 18.82
N LEU A 25 7.67 4.94 17.54
CA LEU A 25 8.66 5.08 16.48
C LEU A 25 9.15 6.52 16.42
N THR A 26 10.45 6.69 16.16
CA THR A 26 11.04 8.00 15.89
C THR A 26 10.40 8.61 14.66
N ARG A 27 9.92 9.85 14.80
CA ARG A 27 9.38 10.67 13.71
C ARG A 27 10.46 11.60 13.19
N VAL A 28 10.51 11.77 11.88
CA VAL A 28 11.48 12.63 11.19
C VAL A 28 10.73 13.52 10.19
N PRO A 29 11.19 14.77 9.96
CA PRO A 29 10.49 15.72 9.11
C PRO A 29 10.49 15.34 7.62
N GLN A 30 11.42 14.48 7.19
CA GLN A 30 11.55 13.99 5.83
C GLN A 30 11.82 12.48 5.83
N PRO A 31 11.42 11.73 4.79
CA PRO A 31 11.77 10.32 4.67
C PRO A 31 13.28 10.05 4.73
N THR A 32 13.68 8.88 5.19
CA THR A 32 15.08 8.45 5.32
C THR A 32 15.79 8.18 3.98
N THR A 33 15.04 8.24 2.87
CA THR A 33 15.56 8.22 1.50
C THR A 33 15.30 9.56 0.84
N ARG A 34 16.30 10.10 0.16
CA ARG A 34 16.22 11.43 -0.46
C ARG A 34 15.11 11.50 -1.52
N ILE A 35 14.26 12.53 -1.43
CA ILE A 35 13.32 12.94 -2.48
C ILE A 35 13.73 14.36 -2.90
N THR A 36 13.97 14.56 -4.19
CA THR A 36 14.33 15.88 -4.74
C THR A 36 13.08 16.71 -5.04
N ASP A 37 13.26 18.00 -5.29
CA ASP A 37 12.15 18.91 -5.58
C ASP A 37 11.49 18.66 -6.96
N ASN A 38 12.18 17.95 -7.86
CA ASN A 38 11.80 17.76 -9.26
C ASN A 38 11.44 16.29 -9.58
N VAL A 39 10.47 15.72 -8.89
CA VAL A 39 9.95 14.38 -9.22
C VAL A 39 8.87 14.49 -10.31
N PRO A 40 9.06 13.90 -11.51
CA PRO A 40 8.07 13.97 -12.56
C PRO A 40 6.87 13.08 -12.25
N ARG A 41 5.69 13.52 -12.68
CA ARG A 41 4.47 12.71 -12.63
C ARG A 41 4.48 11.65 -13.73
N MET A 42 4.27 10.40 -13.35
CA MET A 42 4.26 9.27 -14.28
C MET A 42 2.87 9.07 -14.88
N PRO A 43 2.70 8.67 -16.15
CA PRO A 43 1.40 8.27 -16.68
C PRO A 43 1.03 6.86 -16.20
N LYS A 44 -0.26 6.53 -16.05
CA LYS A 44 -0.70 5.15 -15.75
C LYS A 44 -0.18 4.15 -16.78
N ARG A 45 0.01 4.58 -18.04
CA ARG A 45 0.57 3.75 -19.13
C ARG A 45 1.98 3.19 -18.85
N ALA A 46 2.73 3.79 -17.91
CA ALA A 46 4.05 3.32 -17.48
C ALA A 46 4.01 2.11 -16.53
N ASP A 47 2.87 1.83 -15.90
CA ASP A 47 2.67 0.63 -15.07
C ASP A 47 2.91 -0.63 -15.90
N PHE A 48 3.78 -1.52 -15.43
CA PHE A 48 4.21 -2.70 -16.18
C PHE A 48 3.11 -3.74 -16.43
N PHE A 49 2.04 -3.78 -15.63
CA PHE A 49 0.85 -4.57 -15.94
C PHE A 49 0.00 -3.92 -17.04
N ILE A 50 -0.08 -2.59 -17.07
CA ILE A 50 -0.71 -1.87 -18.18
C ILE A 50 0.12 -2.09 -19.45
N ARG A 51 1.44 -1.88 -19.41
CA ARG A 51 2.37 -2.19 -20.53
C ARG A 51 2.21 -3.63 -21.05
N SER A 52 2.11 -4.60 -20.13
CA SER A 52 1.82 -6.00 -20.47
C SER A 52 0.51 -6.13 -21.26
N GLY A 53 -0.56 -5.45 -20.86
CA GLY A 53 -1.87 -5.49 -21.54
C GLY A 53 -1.86 -4.89 -22.95
N TYR A 54 -0.98 -3.91 -23.21
CA TYR A 54 -0.78 -3.33 -24.54
C TYR A 54 0.15 -4.16 -25.44
N GLY A 55 0.97 -5.05 -24.87
CA GLY A 55 1.87 -5.92 -25.62
C GLY A 55 3.34 -5.51 -25.61
N ASP A 56 3.72 -4.47 -24.87
CA ASP A 56 5.09 -3.96 -24.79
C ASP A 56 6.10 -5.03 -24.33
N LEU A 57 5.63 -6.04 -23.61
CA LEU A 57 6.42 -7.12 -23.04
C LEU A 57 6.26 -8.44 -23.84
N GLY A 58 5.67 -8.40 -25.04
CA GLY A 58 5.47 -9.53 -25.94
C GLY A 58 4.15 -10.28 -25.75
N GLU A 59 3.80 -11.08 -26.76
CA GLU A 59 2.46 -11.68 -26.89
C GLU A 59 2.09 -12.65 -25.77
N ARG A 60 3.04 -13.48 -25.31
CA ARG A 60 2.80 -14.36 -24.16
C ARG A 60 2.43 -13.57 -22.90
N GLN A 61 3.12 -12.46 -22.65
CA GLN A 61 2.83 -11.59 -21.51
C GLN A 61 1.44 -10.96 -21.64
N LYS A 62 1.11 -10.45 -22.84
CA LYS A 62 -0.19 -9.83 -23.15
C LYS A 62 -1.36 -10.78 -22.95
N LYS A 63 -1.19 -12.05 -23.31
CA LYS A 63 -2.19 -13.10 -23.06
C LYS A 63 -2.32 -13.39 -21.56
N GLU A 64 -1.20 -13.63 -20.86
CA GLU A 64 -1.23 -14.06 -19.46
C GLU A 64 -1.62 -12.96 -18.48
N VAL A 65 -1.41 -11.67 -18.78
CA VAL A 65 -1.75 -10.57 -17.84
C VAL A 65 -3.24 -10.51 -17.51
N ARG A 66 -4.11 -11.04 -18.36
CA ARG A 66 -5.57 -11.14 -18.10
C ARG A 66 -5.93 -12.33 -17.21
N ARG A 67 -5.03 -13.29 -17.06
CA ARG A 67 -5.26 -14.59 -16.40
C ARG A 67 -4.42 -14.81 -15.15
N PHE A 68 -3.25 -14.18 -15.03
CA PHE A 68 -2.22 -14.58 -14.07
C PHE A 68 -2.66 -14.57 -12.60
N THR A 69 -3.60 -13.69 -12.22
CA THR A 69 -4.18 -13.64 -10.88
C THR A 69 -5.42 -14.52 -10.73
N ARG A 70 -6.05 -14.92 -11.84
CA ARG A 70 -7.31 -15.70 -11.92
C ARG A 70 -7.10 -17.21 -12.01
N LYS A 71 -5.85 -17.66 -11.84
CA LYS A 71 -5.47 -19.09 -11.85
C LYS A 71 -6.09 -19.88 -10.68
N MET A 72 -6.44 -19.21 -9.58
CA MET A 72 -7.10 -19.81 -8.42
C MET A 72 -8.58 -19.42 -8.33
N PRO A 73 -9.50 -20.37 -8.04
CA PRO A 73 -10.93 -20.06 -7.86
C PRO A 73 -11.19 -18.96 -6.84
N LEU A 74 -10.43 -18.96 -5.73
CA LEU A 74 -10.56 -17.94 -4.68
C LEU A 74 -10.29 -16.51 -5.18
N ASN A 75 -9.33 -16.33 -6.10
CA ASN A 75 -9.08 -15.03 -6.71
C ASN A 75 -10.23 -14.55 -7.61
N ASN A 76 -10.91 -15.47 -8.30
CA ASN A 76 -12.07 -15.12 -9.10
C ASN A 76 -13.23 -14.64 -8.23
N ALA A 77 -13.46 -15.30 -7.09
CA ALA A 77 -14.45 -14.87 -6.10
C ALA A 77 -14.15 -13.46 -5.57
N PHE A 78 -12.89 -13.18 -5.19
CA PHE A 78 -12.49 -11.82 -4.80
C PHE A 78 -12.70 -10.81 -5.94
N GLY A 79 -12.30 -11.16 -7.16
CA GLY A 79 -12.43 -10.28 -8.32
C GLY A 79 -13.88 -9.87 -8.63
N GLN A 80 -14.84 -10.78 -8.44
CA GLN A 80 -16.27 -10.48 -8.62
C GLN A 80 -16.76 -9.43 -7.61
N VAL A 81 -16.45 -9.62 -6.32
CA VAL A 81 -16.84 -8.67 -5.26
C VAL A 81 -16.16 -7.32 -5.45
N MET A 82 -14.86 -7.31 -5.74
CA MET A 82 -14.11 -6.08 -6.00
C MET A 82 -14.64 -5.32 -7.22
N GLY A 83 -15.14 -6.05 -8.23
CA GLY A 83 -15.81 -5.46 -9.40
C GLY A 83 -17.05 -4.65 -9.04
N ALA A 84 -17.82 -5.10 -8.03
CA ALA A 84 -18.98 -4.36 -7.52
C ALA A 84 -18.59 -3.13 -6.67
N ILE A 85 -17.44 -3.19 -5.99
CA ILE A 85 -16.94 -2.08 -5.14
C ILE A 85 -16.28 -0.98 -5.98
N THR A 86 -15.64 -1.32 -7.11
CA THR A 86 -14.82 -0.38 -7.91
C THR A 86 -15.60 0.88 -8.36
N PRO A 87 -16.84 0.79 -8.87
CA PRO A 87 -17.63 1.98 -9.25
C PRO A 87 -17.90 2.93 -8.08
N LEU A 88 -17.94 2.42 -6.84
CA LEU A 88 -18.23 3.18 -5.63
C LEU A 88 -17.01 3.96 -5.10
N GLN A 89 -15.83 3.79 -5.70
CA GLN A 89 -14.63 4.54 -5.33
C GLN A 89 -14.76 6.06 -5.55
N ARG A 90 -15.68 6.44 -6.43
CA ARG A 90 -15.98 7.83 -6.80
C ARG A 90 -17.45 8.10 -6.47
N GLY A 91 -17.74 9.35 -6.18
CA GLY A 91 -19.08 9.82 -5.82
C GLY A 91 -19.07 11.32 -5.65
N SER A 92 -20.22 11.88 -5.31
CA SER A 92 -20.38 13.30 -5.06
C SER A 92 -20.63 13.51 -3.57
N ALA A 93 -19.95 14.52 -3.01
CA ALA A 93 -20.29 15.01 -1.69
C ALA A 93 -21.74 15.54 -1.68
N ARG A 94 -22.42 15.42 -0.54
CA ARG A 94 -23.70 16.12 -0.34
C ARG A 94 -23.48 17.63 -0.38
N GLU A 95 -24.51 18.38 -0.77
CA GLU A 95 -24.42 19.82 -1.01
C GLU A 95 -24.17 20.65 0.26
N GLU A 96 -24.74 20.25 1.40
CA GLU A 96 -24.62 20.97 2.67
C GLU A 96 -23.64 20.25 3.60
N PRO A 97 -22.40 20.72 3.83
CA PRO A 97 -21.44 20.01 4.69
C PRO A 97 -21.92 19.85 6.13
N VAL A 98 -21.56 18.73 6.76
CA VAL A 98 -21.71 18.53 8.21
C VAL A 98 -20.62 19.34 8.91
N GLU A 99 -20.98 20.01 10.01
CA GLU A 99 -20.00 20.69 10.85
C GLU A 99 -19.02 19.67 11.46
N MET A 100 -17.73 19.84 11.16
CA MET A 100 -16.65 19.01 11.69
C MET A 100 -15.90 19.76 12.81
N PRO A 101 -15.40 19.07 13.85
CA PRO A 101 -14.64 19.68 14.93
C PRO A 101 -13.52 20.59 14.41
N ALA A 102 -13.29 21.76 15.02
CA ALA A 102 -12.28 22.71 14.54
C ALA A 102 -10.84 22.16 14.64
N ASP A 103 -10.57 21.30 15.63
CA ASP A 103 -9.26 20.70 15.80
C ASP A 103 -8.97 19.64 14.71
N LEU A 104 -7.93 19.90 13.94
CA LEU A 104 -7.47 19.00 12.88
C LEU A 104 -7.00 17.65 13.44
N GLN A 105 -6.47 17.62 14.67
CA GLN A 105 -6.06 16.39 15.32
C GLN A 105 -7.26 15.54 15.71
N GLU A 106 -8.34 16.14 16.20
CA GLU A 106 -9.60 15.47 16.47
C GLU A 106 -10.19 14.84 15.20
N ARG A 107 -10.23 15.58 14.08
CA ARG A 107 -10.66 15.04 12.77
C ARG A 107 -9.82 13.84 12.33
N SER A 108 -8.50 13.95 12.43
CA SER A 108 -7.58 12.85 12.10
C SER A 108 -7.78 11.63 13.00
N ASN A 109 -7.99 11.85 14.30
CA ASN A 109 -8.26 10.78 15.26
C ASN A 109 -9.59 10.10 14.96
N HIS A 110 -10.62 10.86 14.58
CA HIS A 110 -11.91 10.34 14.15
C HIS A 110 -11.78 9.41 12.95
N LEU A 111 -11.13 9.86 11.87
CA LEU A 111 -10.99 9.05 10.65
C LEU A 111 -10.08 7.84 10.85
N LYS A 112 -9.00 7.96 11.65
CA LYS A 112 -8.20 6.80 12.05
C LYS A 112 -9.05 5.79 12.82
N SER A 113 -9.85 6.25 13.78
CA SER A 113 -10.76 5.39 14.55
C SER A 113 -11.76 4.67 13.65
N LEU A 114 -12.36 5.37 12.68
CA LEU A 114 -13.25 4.78 11.69
C LEU A 114 -12.56 3.69 10.87
N CYS A 115 -11.36 3.95 10.35
CA CYS A 115 -10.61 2.93 9.61
C CYS A 115 -10.31 1.70 10.47
N TYR A 116 -9.92 1.87 11.74
CA TYR A 116 -9.68 0.74 12.66
C TYR A 116 -10.96 0.00 13.05
N PHE A 117 -12.07 0.72 13.20
CA PHE A 117 -13.40 0.12 13.40
C PHE A 117 -13.79 -0.77 12.21
N LEU A 118 -13.37 -0.41 11.00
CA LEU A 118 -13.54 -1.18 9.76
C LEU A 118 -12.41 -2.22 9.53
N ASP A 119 -11.66 -2.59 10.57
CA ASP A 119 -10.59 -3.60 10.52
C ASP A 119 -9.33 -3.23 9.69
N ALA A 120 -9.00 -1.94 9.53
CA ALA A 120 -7.65 -1.58 9.06
C ALA A 120 -6.57 -2.06 10.05
N ASP A 121 -5.37 -2.43 9.55
CA ASP A 121 -4.28 -2.87 10.41
C ASP A 121 -3.46 -1.68 10.96
N ILE A 122 -3.09 -0.74 10.10
CA ILE A 122 -2.35 0.49 10.41
C ILE A 122 -2.85 1.60 9.49
N VAL A 123 -3.05 2.80 10.03
CA VAL A 123 -3.55 3.97 9.30
C VAL A 123 -2.64 5.16 9.55
N GLY A 124 -2.34 5.92 8.50
CA GLY A 124 -1.59 7.17 8.57
C GLY A 124 -2.19 8.22 7.63
N ILE A 125 -1.92 9.49 7.88
CA ILE A 125 -2.46 10.63 7.14
C ILE A 125 -1.30 11.51 6.68
N CYS A 126 -1.32 11.96 5.42
CA CYS A 126 -0.30 12.87 4.90
C CYS A 126 -0.90 13.88 3.91
N ARG A 127 -0.10 14.89 3.55
CA ARG A 127 -0.37 15.72 2.38
C ARG A 127 -0.10 14.92 1.11
N VAL A 128 -0.86 15.19 0.05
CA VAL A 128 -0.65 14.56 -1.26
C VAL A 128 0.20 15.48 -2.14
N PRO A 129 1.50 15.19 -2.34
CA PRO A 129 2.31 15.98 -3.26
C PRO A 129 1.87 15.73 -4.71
N GLU A 130 2.11 16.70 -5.60
CA GLU A 130 1.72 16.58 -7.02
C GLU A 130 2.31 15.34 -7.69
N TYR A 131 3.56 15.00 -7.38
CA TYR A 131 4.24 13.82 -7.94
C TYR A 131 3.63 12.48 -7.51
N ALA A 132 2.81 12.47 -6.46
CA ALA A 132 2.06 11.28 -6.09
C ALA A 132 0.88 11.03 -7.04
N TRP A 133 0.41 12.04 -7.80
CA TRP A 133 -0.63 11.84 -8.81
C TRP A 133 -0.03 11.36 -10.13
N TYR A 134 -0.64 10.32 -10.72
CA TYR A 134 -0.34 9.99 -12.11
C TYR A 134 -0.61 11.20 -13.01
N SER A 135 0.17 11.40 -14.07
CA SER A 135 -0.03 12.50 -15.02
C SER A 135 -1.25 12.30 -15.91
N HIS A 136 -1.44 11.06 -16.39
CA HIS A 136 -2.52 10.68 -17.31
C HIS A 136 -3.11 9.32 -16.95
N ASP A 137 -4.37 9.11 -17.28
CA ASP A 137 -5.06 7.83 -17.14
C ASP A 137 -4.61 6.81 -18.22
N ARG A 138 -5.34 5.69 -18.34
CA ARG A 138 -5.03 4.65 -19.33
C ARG A 138 -5.36 5.07 -20.78
N GLY A 139 -6.32 5.98 -20.96
CA GLY A 139 -6.72 6.53 -22.25
C GLY A 139 -5.87 7.71 -22.70
N GLY A 140 -5.01 8.24 -21.83
CA GLY A 140 -4.20 9.42 -22.10
C GLY A 140 -4.87 10.73 -21.67
N THR A 141 -5.96 10.67 -20.90
CA THR A 141 -6.60 11.86 -20.34
C THR A 141 -5.77 12.38 -19.16
N PRO A 142 -5.47 13.69 -19.07
CA PRO A 142 -4.80 14.27 -17.92
C PRO A 142 -5.57 14.01 -16.61
N ILE A 143 -4.84 13.66 -15.56
CA ILE A 143 -5.40 13.52 -14.20
C ILE A 143 -5.04 14.79 -13.43
N PRO A 144 -5.98 15.53 -12.82
CA PRO A 144 -5.64 16.67 -11.97
C PRO A 144 -5.29 16.24 -10.55
N ALA A 145 -4.37 16.97 -9.90
CA ALA A 145 -4.06 16.81 -8.48
C ALA A 145 -5.10 17.53 -7.60
N ARG A 146 -6.27 16.91 -7.45
CA ARG A 146 -7.49 17.57 -6.92
C ARG A 146 -7.69 17.54 -5.41
N HIS A 147 -7.02 16.63 -4.70
CA HIS A 147 -7.20 16.45 -3.26
C HIS A 147 -5.87 16.66 -2.53
N GLN A 148 -5.94 17.35 -1.38
CA GLN A 148 -4.73 17.77 -0.67
C GLN A 148 -4.28 16.81 0.44
N TYR A 149 -5.18 15.97 0.97
CA TYR A 149 -4.90 15.03 2.05
C TYR A 149 -5.11 13.58 1.60
N ALA A 150 -4.31 12.66 2.12
CA ALA A 150 -4.44 11.22 1.93
C ALA A 150 -4.50 10.49 3.26
N ILE A 151 -5.49 9.62 3.41
CA ILE A 151 -5.61 8.62 4.47
C ILE A 151 -5.12 7.30 3.87
N VAL A 152 -3.99 6.81 4.38
CA VAL A 152 -3.31 5.61 3.87
C VAL A 152 -3.60 4.45 4.81
N ILE A 153 -4.15 3.38 4.24
CA ILE A 153 -4.66 2.21 4.97
C ILE A 153 -3.80 1.00 4.64
N LEU A 154 -3.22 0.35 5.65
CA LEU A 154 -2.53 -0.93 5.50
C LEU A 154 -3.46 -2.09 5.87
N VAL A 155 -3.37 -3.16 5.10
CA VAL A 155 -3.99 -4.46 5.39
C VAL A 155 -2.94 -5.57 5.30
N ASP A 156 -2.75 -6.34 6.36
CA ASP A 156 -1.84 -7.48 6.45
C ASP A 156 -2.29 -8.60 5.50
N GLN A 157 -1.34 -9.13 4.72
CA GLN A 157 -1.55 -10.27 3.82
C GLN A 157 -1.63 -11.63 4.55
N GLY A 158 -1.32 -11.67 5.84
CA GLY A 158 -1.38 -12.84 6.72
C GLY A 158 -0.05 -13.58 6.84
N TYR A 159 0.52 -13.61 8.05
CA TYR A 159 1.81 -14.26 8.32
C TYR A 159 1.73 -15.77 8.12
N GLU A 160 0.72 -16.41 8.70
CA GLU A 160 0.58 -17.86 8.80
C GLU A 160 0.49 -18.49 7.40
N THR A 161 -0.36 -17.94 6.53
CA THR A 161 -0.46 -18.36 5.13
C THR A 161 0.84 -18.12 4.37
N MET A 162 1.52 -16.98 4.59
CA MET A 162 2.80 -16.69 3.94
C MET A 162 3.93 -17.59 4.45
N ALA A 163 3.87 -18.04 5.70
CA ALA A 163 4.82 -18.96 6.29
C ALA A 163 4.72 -20.35 5.62
N GLY A 164 3.50 -20.81 5.33
CA GLY A 164 3.23 -22.07 4.63
C GLY A 164 3.45 -22.05 3.12
N SER A 165 3.51 -20.87 2.48
CA SER A 165 3.67 -20.75 1.02
C SER A 165 5.14 -20.73 0.58
N SER A 166 5.45 -20.95 -0.70
CA SER A 166 6.77 -20.63 -1.28
C SER A 166 6.97 -19.12 -1.51
N GLY A 167 5.87 -18.36 -1.44
CA GLY A 167 5.79 -16.94 -1.82
C GLY A 167 5.47 -16.72 -3.31
N ASP A 168 5.57 -17.74 -4.15
CA ASP A 168 5.27 -17.73 -5.59
C ASP A 168 4.45 -18.94 -6.04
N ASP A 169 3.85 -19.68 -5.12
CA ASP A 169 2.94 -20.76 -5.41
C ASP A 169 1.52 -20.26 -5.74
N TRP A 170 0.57 -21.19 -5.74
CA TRP A 170 -0.83 -20.96 -6.07
C TRP A 170 -1.54 -19.97 -5.13
N ILE A 171 -1.14 -19.83 -3.86
CA ILE A 171 -1.85 -18.96 -2.91
C ILE A 171 -1.41 -17.49 -2.97
N SER A 172 -0.28 -17.19 -3.62
CA SER A 172 0.34 -15.84 -3.60
C SER A 172 -0.62 -14.73 -4.05
N ALA A 173 -1.30 -14.90 -5.19
CA ALA A 173 -2.29 -13.93 -5.65
C ALA A 173 -3.48 -13.83 -4.71
N SER A 174 -3.92 -14.93 -4.07
CA SER A 174 -5.05 -14.90 -3.14
C SER A 174 -4.73 -14.08 -1.90
N GLN A 175 -3.50 -14.16 -1.38
CA GLN A 175 -3.06 -13.30 -0.28
C GLN A 175 -3.12 -11.81 -0.66
N SER A 176 -2.66 -11.46 -1.87
CA SER A 176 -2.77 -10.11 -2.40
C SER A 176 -4.22 -9.66 -2.53
N TYR A 177 -5.08 -10.47 -3.15
CA TYR A 177 -6.49 -10.11 -3.41
C TYR A 177 -7.33 -10.04 -2.14
N ARG A 178 -7.07 -10.88 -1.13
CA ARG A 178 -7.72 -10.75 0.18
C ARG A 178 -7.45 -9.38 0.78
N ALA A 179 -6.18 -8.97 0.82
CA ALA A 179 -5.79 -7.69 1.40
C ALA A 179 -6.28 -6.51 0.55
N TYR A 180 -6.29 -6.64 -0.78
CA TYR A 180 -6.87 -5.63 -1.68
C TYR A 180 -8.38 -5.48 -1.50
N LEU A 181 -9.13 -6.57 -1.42
CA LEU A 181 -10.58 -6.53 -1.21
C LEU A 181 -10.91 -5.85 0.13
N ARG A 182 -10.28 -6.28 1.23
CA ARG A 182 -10.50 -5.64 2.54
C ARG A 182 -10.09 -4.17 2.54
N GLY A 183 -8.95 -3.82 1.93
CA GLY A 183 -8.54 -2.42 1.80
C GLY A 183 -9.51 -1.59 0.96
N ALA A 184 -10.08 -2.15 -0.11
CA ALA A 184 -11.07 -1.49 -0.95
C ALA A 184 -12.39 -1.27 -0.21
N GLU A 185 -12.85 -2.27 0.56
CA GLU A 185 -14.01 -2.16 1.45
C GLU A 185 -13.86 -0.98 2.41
N VAL A 186 -12.76 -0.93 3.18
CA VAL A 186 -12.51 0.16 4.14
C VAL A 186 -12.44 1.51 3.43
N ALA A 187 -11.62 1.62 2.38
CA ALA A 187 -11.40 2.90 1.71
C ALA A 187 -12.67 3.45 1.05
N THR A 188 -13.48 2.58 0.44
CA THR A 188 -14.74 2.97 -0.19
C THR A 188 -15.77 3.41 0.85
N VAL A 189 -15.92 2.68 1.97
CA VAL A 189 -16.82 3.11 3.06
C VAL A 189 -16.39 4.46 3.65
N VAL A 190 -15.10 4.66 3.89
CA VAL A 190 -14.58 5.95 4.37
C VAL A 190 -14.81 7.07 3.35
N THR A 191 -14.66 6.78 2.06
CA THR A 191 -14.97 7.74 0.98
C THR A 191 -16.44 8.13 0.98
N SER A 192 -17.35 7.15 1.01
CA SER A 192 -18.79 7.43 1.08
C SER A 192 -19.16 8.17 2.36
N TYR A 193 -18.54 7.84 3.48
CA TYR A 193 -18.73 8.58 4.72
C TYR A 193 -18.30 10.05 4.61
N LEU A 194 -17.16 10.33 3.96
CA LEU A 194 -16.73 11.71 3.70
C LEU A 194 -17.71 12.44 2.76
N HIS A 195 -18.27 11.75 1.77
CA HIS A 195 -19.33 12.33 0.93
C HIS A 195 -20.59 12.69 1.73
N GLU A 196 -21.01 11.84 2.66
CA GLU A 196 -22.12 12.10 3.61
C GLU A 196 -21.81 13.22 4.61
N LEU A 197 -20.53 13.51 4.86
CA LEU A 197 -20.09 14.69 5.61
C LEU A 197 -20.01 15.94 4.72
N GLY A 198 -20.19 15.82 3.41
CA GLY A 198 -20.10 16.94 2.46
C GLY A 198 -18.68 17.31 2.02
N TYR A 199 -17.73 16.37 2.13
CA TYR A 199 -16.36 16.58 1.68
C TYR A 199 -16.05 15.74 0.45
N GLU A 200 -15.41 16.35 -0.55
CA GLU A 200 -14.90 15.61 -1.70
C GLU A 200 -13.86 14.58 -1.25
N ALA A 201 -14.04 13.35 -1.73
CA ALA A 201 -13.15 12.25 -1.45
C ALA A 201 -13.15 11.23 -2.59
N GLN A 202 -12.07 10.45 -2.68
CA GLN A 202 -11.98 9.30 -3.57
C GLN A 202 -11.14 8.18 -2.96
N ALA A 203 -11.64 6.95 -3.10
CA ALA A 203 -10.87 5.75 -2.81
C ALA A 203 -9.95 5.38 -3.99
N HIS A 204 -8.78 4.87 -3.65
CA HIS A 204 -7.73 4.43 -4.55
C HIS A 204 -7.33 3.01 -4.17
N THR A 205 -7.61 2.07 -5.07
CA THR A 205 -7.46 0.63 -4.85
C THR A 205 -6.55 0.03 -5.94
N ASN A 206 -6.32 -1.28 -5.90
CA ASN A 206 -5.61 -1.95 -7.00
C ASN A 206 -6.42 -2.00 -8.31
N SER A 207 -7.75 -1.82 -8.25
CA SER A 207 -8.62 -1.87 -9.43
C SER A 207 -8.53 -0.58 -10.23
N ASP A 208 -8.65 0.56 -9.53
CA ASP A 208 -8.42 1.90 -10.07
C ASP A 208 -7.79 2.81 -9.00
N SER A 209 -6.72 3.51 -9.37
CA SER A 209 -6.06 4.48 -8.51
C SER A 209 -5.44 5.58 -9.37
N ASP A 210 -5.66 6.84 -8.99
CA ASP A 210 -5.08 8.02 -9.65
C ASP A 210 -3.79 8.48 -8.97
N VAL A 211 -3.38 7.80 -7.89
CA VAL A 211 -2.19 8.13 -7.10
C VAL A 211 -1.24 6.94 -6.97
N LEU A 212 0.05 7.24 -6.80
CA LEU A 212 1.10 6.31 -6.41
C LEU A 212 1.07 6.15 -4.89
N HIS A 213 0.94 4.91 -4.42
CA HIS A 213 0.79 4.64 -2.98
C HIS A 213 2.13 4.72 -2.23
N LEU A 214 3.25 4.43 -2.91
CA LEU A 214 4.59 4.43 -2.30
C LEU A 214 4.97 5.77 -1.63
N PRO A 215 4.90 6.93 -2.30
CA PRO A 215 5.23 8.18 -1.64
C PRO A 215 4.31 8.49 -0.45
N LEU A 216 3.02 8.16 -0.57
CA LEU A 216 2.04 8.38 0.50
C LEU A 216 2.31 7.52 1.73
N LEU A 217 2.80 6.27 1.55
CA LEU A 217 3.24 5.43 2.67
C LEU A 217 4.40 6.03 3.45
N LEU A 218 5.38 6.58 2.73
CA LEU A 218 6.56 7.21 3.33
C LEU A 218 6.14 8.49 4.09
N LEU A 219 5.35 9.35 3.44
CA LEU A 219 4.90 10.62 4.01
C LEU A 219 3.94 10.45 5.18
N ALA A 220 3.09 9.42 5.16
CA ALA A 220 2.20 9.08 6.29
C ALA A 220 2.92 8.34 7.43
N GLY A 221 4.25 8.13 7.34
CA GLY A 221 5.03 7.50 8.40
C GLY A 221 4.67 6.04 8.64
N LEU A 222 4.34 5.30 7.59
CA LEU A 222 3.89 3.92 7.67
C LEU A 222 4.99 2.89 7.39
N GLY A 223 6.18 3.36 7.03
CA GLY A 223 7.35 2.52 6.79
C GLY A 223 8.49 3.30 6.14
N GLU A 224 9.58 2.59 5.90
CA GLU A 224 10.72 3.09 5.14
C GLU A 224 10.88 2.29 3.84
N LEU A 225 11.49 2.89 2.81
CA LEU A 225 11.76 2.22 1.55
C LEU A 225 12.86 1.17 1.76
N GLY A 226 12.59 -0.08 1.40
CA GLY A 226 13.54 -1.20 1.58
C GLY A 226 14.25 -1.62 0.30
N ARG A 227 15.26 -2.49 0.42
CA ARG A 227 16.02 -3.05 -0.72
C ARG A 227 15.17 -3.72 -1.80
N MET A 228 13.97 -4.18 -1.45
CA MET A 228 13.00 -4.73 -2.41
C MET A 228 12.63 -3.73 -3.52
N GLY A 229 12.92 -2.44 -3.32
CA GLY A 229 12.74 -1.39 -4.30
C GLY A 229 11.39 -0.74 -4.15
N GLU A 230 10.43 -1.10 -4.99
CA GLU A 230 9.07 -0.56 -4.99
C GLU A 230 8.18 -1.17 -3.89
N VAL A 231 8.75 -1.36 -2.68
CA VAL A 231 8.09 -1.94 -1.51
C VAL A 231 8.58 -1.24 -0.24
N VAL A 232 7.64 -0.61 0.47
CA VAL A 232 7.86 -0.05 1.81
C VAL A 232 7.83 -1.16 2.87
N ILE A 233 8.70 -1.08 3.86
CA ILE A 233 8.74 -2.01 5.00
C ILE A 233 8.23 -1.26 6.23
N ASN A 234 7.18 -1.80 6.85
CA ASN A 234 6.68 -1.35 8.14
C ASN A 234 7.41 -2.10 9.28
N PRO A 235 7.74 -1.47 10.43
CA PRO A 235 8.48 -2.14 11.51
C PRO A 235 7.71 -3.28 12.20
N PHE A 236 6.38 -3.31 12.11
CA PHE A 236 5.55 -4.34 12.74
C PHE A 236 5.06 -5.40 11.76
N LEU A 237 4.60 -4.98 10.57
CA LEU A 237 4.11 -5.88 9.52
C LEU A 237 5.22 -6.38 8.58
N GLY A 238 6.41 -5.80 8.67
CA GLY A 238 7.42 -5.94 7.62
C GLY A 238 6.88 -5.45 6.28
N PRO A 239 7.23 -6.11 5.16
CA PRO A 239 6.66 -5.80 3.84
C PRO A 239 5.30 -6.47 3.58
N ARG A 240 4.71 -7.16 4.59
CA ARG A 240 3.58 -8.11 4.41
C ARG A 240 2.21 -7.44 4.37
N PHE A 241 2.06 -6.34 3.63
CA PHE A 241 0.77 -5.64 3.57
C PHE A 241 0.40 -5.25 2.15
N LYS A 242 -0.86 -4.90 1.95
CA LYS A 242 -1.35 -4.12 0.81
C LYS A 242 -1.93 -2.82 1.30
N THR A 243 -2.11 -1.90 0.36
CA THR A 243 -2.44 -0.52 0.65
C THR A 243 -3.64 -0.07 -0.16
N SER A 244 -4.56 0.61 0.50
CA SER A 244 -5.56 1.46 -0.13
C SER A 244 -5.36 2.89 0.37
N VAL A 245 -5.80 3.86 -0.43
CA VAL A 245 -5.70 5.28 -0.07
C VAL A 245 -7.07 5.92 -0.26
N VAL A 246 -7.45 6.83 0.64
CA VAL A 246 -8.54 7.77 0.42
C VAL A 246 -7.93 9.16 0.31
N THR A 247 -8.13 9.84 -0.81
CA THR A 247 -7.76 11.25 -0.92
C THR A 247 -8.98 12.14 -0.67
N THR A 248 -8.80 13.29 -0.03
CA THR A 248 -9.88 14.22 0.33
C THR A 248 -9.41 15.66 0.46
N ASN A 249 -10.36 16.61 0.43
CA ASN A 249 -10.16 18.01 0.77
C ASN A 249 -10.58 18.39 2.20
N LEU A 250 -11.09 17.45 2.98
CA LEU A 250 -11.24 17.66 4.44
C LEU A 250 -9.85 17.92 5.04
N GLU A 251 -9.71 19.03 5.77
CA GLU A 251 -8.47 19.37 6.45
C GLU A 251 -8.21 18.46 7.65
N LEU A 252 -6.98 17.93 7.73
CA LEU A 252 -6.58 16.89 8.68
C LEU A 252 -5.18 17.17 9.22
N ALA A 253 -4.95 16.85 10.49
CA ALA A 253 -3.59 16.79 11.03
C ALA A 253 -2.83 15.63 10.37
N VAL A 254 -1.62 15.90 9.91
CA VAL A 254 -0.80 14.91 9.19
C VAL A 254 0.21 14.23 10.10
N ASP A 255 0.49 12.96 9.81
CA ASP A 255 1.59 12.23 10.40
C ASP A 255 2.92 12.67 9.77
N GLN A 256 4.01 12.24 10.39
CA GLN A 256 5.37 12.45 9.90
C GLN A 256 6.03 11.12 9.50
N PRO A 257 6.93 11.13 8.50
CA PRO A 257 7.81 10.01 8.20
C PRO A 257 8.49 9.41 9.45
N ILE A 258 8.89 8.14 9.35
CA ILE A 258 9.54 7.42 10.45
C ILE A 258 10.98 7.05 10.11
N ASP A 259 11.79 6.88 11.15
CA ASP A 259 13.12 6.27 11.08
C ASP A 259 13.18 5.13 12.11
N PHE A 260 13.25 3.89 11.62
CA PHE A 260 13.50 2.70 12.43
C PHE A 260 14.80 2.01 12.01
N ASN A 261 15.72 2.79 11.43
CA ASN A 261 17.05 2.38 11.00
C ASN A 261 17.03 1.30 9.90
N LEU A 262 16.00 1.31 9.04
CA LEU A 262 15.89 0.34 7.96
C LEU A 262 17.01 0.48 6.94
N GLN A 263 17.45 1.72 6.65
CA GLN A 263 18.48 1.98 5.64
C GLN A 263 19.76 1.20 5.95
N LYS A 264 20.28 1.35 7.17
CA LYS A 264 21.46 0.62 7.67
C LYS A 264 21.26 -0.90 7.63
N PHE A 265 20.07 -1.37 7.99
CA PHE A 265 19.75 -2.80 7.94
C PHE A 265 19.79 -3.34 6.50
N CYS A 266 19.14 -2.64 5.56
CA CYS A 266 19.05 -3.03 4.15
C CYS A 266 20.38 -2.88 3.41
N GLU A 267 21.27 -1.97 3.82
CA GLU A 267 22.64 -1.84 3.31
C GLU A 267 23.48 -3.10 3.56
N SER A 268 23.22 -3.84 4.63
CA SER A 268 23.92 -5.10 4.94
C SER A 268 23.16 -6.34 4.50
N CYS A 269 21.82 -6.30 4.52
CA CYS A 269 21.00 -7.45 4.16
C CYS A 269 20.80 -7.58 2.64
N ARG A 270 20.99 -8.79 2.09
CA ARG A 270 20.70 -9.13 0.69
C ARG A 270 19.69 -10.27 0.53
N LYS A 271 18.96 -10.62 1.59
CA LYS A 271 18.08 -11.82 1.59
C LYS A 271 16.98 -11.74 0.54
N CYS A 272 16.32 -10.60 0.36
CA CYS A 272 15.31 -10.45 -0.70
C CYS A 272 15.89 -10.58 -2.11
N ALA A 273 17.11 -10.06 -2.34
CA ALA A 273 17.82 -10.18 -3.62
C ALA A 273 18.20 -11.64 -3.92
N ARG A 274 18.80 -12.33 -2.95
CA ARG A 274 19.18 -13.75 -3.05
C ARG A 274 18.02 -14.68 -3.35
N GLU A 275 16.87 -14.41 -2.76
CA GLU A 275 15.71 -15.29 -2.86
C GLU A 275 14.77 -14.90 -4.02
N CYS A 276 15.09 -13.86 -4.80
CA CYS A 276 14.27 -13.43 -5.93
C CYS A 276 14.39 -14.43 -7.08
N PRO A 277 13.30 -15.09 -7.51
CA PRO A 277 13.38 -16.17 -8.49
C PRO A 277 13.72 -15.70 -9.91
N CYS A 278 13.62 -14.39 -10.18
CA CYS A 278 13.97 -13.77 -11.45
C CYS A 278 15.14 -12.79 -11.36
N GLY A 279 15.86 -12.74 -10.23
CA GLY A 279 17.01 -11.86 -10.06
C GLY A 279 16.69 -10.35 -10.12
N ALA A 280 15.42 -9.96 -9.98
CA ALA A 280 14.98 -8.58 -10.20
C ALA A 280 15.39 -7.58 -9.10
N ILE A 281 15.76 -8.05 -7.91
CA ILE A 281 16.05 -7.17 -6.77
C ILE A 281 17.56 -6.91 -6.71
N SER A 282 17.95 -5.63 -6.66
CA SER A 282 19.34 -5.19 -6.73
C SER A 282 20.19 -5.65 -5.54
N TYR A 283 21.41 -6.12 -5.84
CA TYR A 283 22.49 -6.32 -4.88
C TYR A 283 23.29 -5.05 -4.62
N GLU A 284 23.19 -4.07 -5.51
CA GLU A 284 23.96 -2.84 -5.51
C GLU A 284 23.40 -1.80 -4.51
N ASP A 285 24.07 -0.67 -4.45
CA ASP A 285 23.65 0.48 -3.66
C ASP A 285 22.45 1.21 -4.25
N LYS A 286 21.91 2.15 -3.48
CA LYS A 286 20.79 2.99 -3.92
C LYS A 286 21.23 3.89 -5.07
N VAL A 287 20.30 4.20 -5.95
CA VAL A 287 20.47 5.16 -7.04
C VAL A 287 19.41 6.25 -6.96
N ILE A 288 19.66 7.41 -7.54
CA ILE A 288 18.62 8.39 -7.83
C ILE A 288 17.88 7.93 -9.09
N PHE A 289 16.58 7.69 -8.98
CA PHE A 289 15.70 7.36 -10.10
C PHE A 289 14.49 8.29 -10.05
N ASN A 290 14.19 8.99 -11.15
CA ASN A 290 13.09 9.95 -11.24
C ASN A 290 13.04 10.95 -10.07
N GLY A 291 14.20 11.41 -9.61
CA GLY A 291 14.28 12.41 -8.54
C GLY A 291 14.11 11.86 -7.12
N TYR A 292 14.18 10.54 -6.89
CA TYR A 292 14.20 9.96 -5.54
C TYR A 292 15.21 8.82 -5.42
N GLU A 293 15.72 8.62 -4.21
CA GLU A 293 16.70 7.59 -3.87
C GLU A 293 16.01 6.23 -3.63
N ILE A 294 16.47 5.18 -4.31
CA ILE A 294 15.86 3.84 -4.26
C ILE A 294 16.88 2.74 -4.59
N TRP A 295 16.70 1.55 -4.00
CA TRP A 295 17.25 0.31 -4.56
C TRP A 295 16.40 -0.11 -5.77
N LYS A 296 16.68 0.44 -6.95
CA LYS A 296 15.81 0.23 -8.12
C LYS A 296 15.82 -1.26 -8.52
N PRO A 297 14.67 -1.95 -8.54
CA PRO A 297 14.60 -3.31 -9.04
C PRO A 297 14.36 -3.29 -10.56
N ASP A 298 14.71 -4.39 -11.22
CA ASP A 298 14.26 -4.70 -12.58
C ASP A 298 12.76 -5.06 -12.55
N VAL A 299 11.94 -4.03 -12.71
CA VAL A 299 10.48 -4.14 -12.72
C VAL A 299 9.95 -4.89 -13.94
N GLU A 300 10.70 -4.96 -15.03
CA GLU A 300 10.33 -5.75 -16.19
C GLU A 300 10.46 -7.24 -15.89
N ALA A 301 11.62 -7.67 -15.36
CA ALA A 301 11.85 -9.04 -14.94
C ALA A 301 10.83 -9.49 -13.89
N CYS A 302 10.55 -8.65 -12.90
CA CYS A 302 9.53 -8.92 -11.88
C CYS A 302 8.12 -9.06 -12.50
N ALA A 303 7.71 -8.14 -13.39
CA ALA A 303 6.41 -8.20 -14.04
C ALA A 303 6.27 -9.44 -14.95
N ARG A 304 7.32 -9.78 -15.71
CA ARG A 304 7.37 -11.00 -16.53
C ARG A 304 7.20 -12.24 -15.67
N TYR A 305 7.98 -12.36 -14.60
CA TYR A 305 7.91 -13.52 -13.69
C TYR A 305 6.52 -13.64 -13.05
N ARG A 306 5.98 -12.55 -12.48
CA ARG A 306 4.66 -12.57 -11.82
C ARG A 306 3.54 -12.99 -12.77
N VAL A 307 3.53 -12.44 -13.99
CA VAL A 307 2.47 -12.71 -14.98
C VAL A 307 2.62 -14.10 -15.58
N GLN A 308 3.84 -14.52 -15.93
CA GLN A 308 4.09 -15.79 -16.59
C GLN A 308 4.42 -16.94 -15.64
N ASN A 309 4.26 -16.74 -14.31
CA ASN A 309 4.62 -17.73 -13.31
C ASN A 309 4.07 -19.14 -13.69
N PRO A 310 4.96 -20.10 -14.00
CA PRO A 310 4.53 -21.40 -14.53
C PRO A 310 3.93 -22.32 -13.47
N ALA A 311 4.27 -22.11 -12.19
CA ALA A 311 3.93 -23.02 -11.09
C ALA A 311 3.15 -22.32 -9.95
N GLY A 312 2.51 -21.19 -10.27
CA GLY A 312 1.75 -20.44 -9.28
C GLY A 312 0.97 -19.26 -9.87
N SER A 313 0.47 -18.42 -8.96
CA SER A 313 -0.40 -17.29 -9.26
C SER A 313 0.21 -16.02 -8.68
N GLY A 314 0.86 -15.20 -9.53
CA GLY A 314 1.61 -14.02 -9.07
C GLY A 314 2.95 -14.38 -8.43
N CYS A 315 3.48 -13.50 -7.59
CA CYS A 315 4.63 -13.76 -6.71
C CYS A 315 4.72 -12.63 -5.68
N GLY A 316 5.12 -13.00 -4.46
CA GLY A 316 5.38 -12.17 -3.29
C GLY A 316 6.52 -12.71 -2.43
N ARG A 317 7.42 -13.52 -3.02
CA ARG A 317 8.51 -14.22 -2.30
C ARG A 317 9.43 -13.27 -1.55
N CYS A 318 9.70 -12.09 -2.10
CA CYS A 318 10.50 -11.06 -1.43
C CYS A 318 9.91 -10.63 -0.07
N MET A 319 8.58 -10.57 0.05
CA MET A 319 7.90 -10.28 1.31
C MET A 319 8.09 -11.41 2.31
N LYS A 320 7.89 -12.66 1.86
CA LYS A 320 8.02 -13.87 2.68
C LYS A 320 9.39 -13.96 3.36
N VAL A 321 10.45 -13.77 2.59
CA VAL A 321 11.83 -14.04 3.03
C VAL A 321 12.43 -12.89 3.84
N CYS A 322 11.84 -11.69 3.79
CA CYS A 322 12.32 -10.52 4.49
C CYS A 322 12.44 -10.80 6.01
N PRO A 323 13.56 -10.44 6.67
CA PRO A 323 13.70 -10.62 8.12
C PRO A 323 12.67 -9.87 8.96
N PHE A 324 12.03 -8.81 8.43
CA PHE A 324 10.94 -8.10 9.11
C PHE A 324 9.58 -8.79 8.98
N ASN A 325 9.45 -9.83 8.15
CA ASN A 325 8.26 -10.66 8.11
C ASN A 325 8.25 -11.62 9.30
N LYS A 326 7.67 -11.19 10.43
CA LYS A 326 7.68 -11.92 11.71
C LYS A 326 6.25 -12.22 12.22
N PRO A 327 6.09 -13.23 13.10
CA PRO A 327 4.82 -13.55 13.74
C PRO A 327 4.42 -12.48 14.76
N GLY A 328 3.12 -12.18 14.84
CA GLY A 328 2.56 -11.00 15.52
C GLY A 328 2.61 -10.95 17.06
N LEU A 329 3.18 -11.94 17.76
CA LEU A 329 3.21 -11.96 19.23
C LEU A 329 4.39 -11.19 19.87
N LEU A 330 5.43 -10.87 19.11
CA LEU A 330 6.64 -10.18 19.60
C LEU A 330 6.75 -8.72 19.14
N HIS A 331 5.79 -8.24 18.34
CA HIS A 331 5.80 -6.92 17.70
C HIS A 331 4.50 -6.11 17.96
N GLN A 332 3.81 -6.35 19.10
CA GLN A 332 2.54 -5.68 19.48
C GLN A 332 2.58 -4.92 20.82
#